data_AF-A0A347TK33-F1
#
_entry.id   AF-A0A347TK33-F1
#
_cell.length_a   1.000
_cell.length_b   1.000
_cell.length_c   1.000
_cell.angle_alpha   90.00
_cell.angle_beta   90.00
_cell.angle_gamma   90.00
#
_symmetry.space_group_name_H-M   'P 1'
#
loop_
_entity.id
_entity.type
_entity.pdbx_description
1 polymer ?
#
loop_
_entity_poly.entity_id
_entity_poly.type
_entity_poly.pdbx_seq_one_letter_code
_entity_poly.pdbx_strand_id
1 'polypeptide(L)'
;MQCMICGRQVGGEKSIRNRNLNEIPPFNEKINIEIEKSLQKRVDSFRKKKFYYVLYEKIKEKNNYSDEMMYGLLKSMLSLATEAKIKTIEESKFCKLNNEPKLTEWLIKFLDRDFHIRSELKGKYILTKKNVKVDLMLYPKEHLIECGFDKDYFAIEIKYLDPFHELFKKGSEMFWQAITYKDSAFEIKNKTIIPKFTLVFTNLSFKNQRKKLLSRVDWDMPSMWRAYSHLASHAGVGILEILEPYIDYKTKEKSQTGWKIFFATSEYFTKDREGNYKLNNPYVSRKKSAGNIS
;
A
#
# COMPACT_ATOMS: atom_id res chain seq x y z
N MET A 1 9.44 38.96 -4.86
CA MET A 1 9.04 40.00 -3.88
C MET A 1 7.62 40.44 -4.20
N GLN A 2 6.73 40.50 -3.21
CA GLN A 2 5.32 40.90 -3.37
C GLN A 2 5.19 42.41 -3.15
N CYS A 3 4.47 43.11 -4.04
CA CYS A 3 4.24 44.55 -3.87
C CYS A 3 3.33 44.78 -2.66
N MET A 4 3.83 45.46 -1.64
CA MET A 4 3.11 45.69 -0.38
C MET A 4 1.95 46.69 -0.48
N ILE A 5 1.78 47.39 -1.62
CA ILE A 5 0.72 48.40 -1.79
C ILE A 5 -0.49 47.84 -2.53
N CYS A 6 -0.31 46.93 -3.49
CA CYS A 6 -1.43 46.41 -4.31
C CYS A 6 -1.61 44.89 -4.29
N GLY A 7 -0.79 44.16 -3.54
CA GLY A 7 -0.90 42.70 -3.36
C GLY A 7 -0.57 41.85 -4.59
N ARG A 8 -0.40 42.45 -5.79
CA ARG A 8 -0.02 41.72 -7.00
C ARG A 8 1.44 41.26 -6.93
N GLN A 9 1.66 39.98 -7.16
CA GLN A 9 2.99 39.43 -7.44
C GLN A 9 3.45 39.96 -8.80
N VAL A 10 4.55 40.73 -8.80
CA VAL A 10 5.28 41.01 -10.03
C VAL A 10 5.87 39.67 -10.47
N GLY A 11 5.46 39.21 -11.65
CA GLY A 11 5.88 37.92 -12.19
C GLY A 11 7.40 37.85 -12.25
N GLY A 12 7.98 37.04 -11.36
CA GLY A 12 9.35 36.56 -11.55
C GLY A 12 9.43 35.84 -12.89
N GLU A 13 10.58 35.92 -13.53
CA GLU A 13 10.89 35.18 -14.76
C GLU A 13 10.27 33.79 -14.67
N LYS A 14 9.45 33.45 -15.68
CA LYS A 14 8.85 32.12 -15.77
C LYS A 14 9.97 31.11 -15.58
N SER A 15 9.95 30.37 -14.47
CA SER A 15 10.90 29.30 -14.26
C SER A 15 10.86 28.40 -15.48
N ILE A 16 12.02 27.92 -15.91
CA ILE A 16 12.25 27.01 -17.05
C ILE A 16 11.34 25.75 -17.00
N ARG A 17 10.62 25.51 -15.90
CA ARG A 17 9.72 24.38 -15.64
C ARG A 17 8.39 24.36 -16.40
N ASN A 18 8.04 25.39 -17.17
CA ASN A 18 6.80 25.42 -17.98
C ASN A 18 7.07 25.53 -19.49
N ARG A 19 7.99 24.73 -20.03
CA ARG A 19 8.02 24.50 -21.50
C ARG A 19 6.87 23.59 -21.89
N ASN A 20 6.20 23.96 -22.98
CA ASN A 20 5.08 23.22 -23.55
C ASN A 20 5.58 21.84 -23.99
N LEU A 21 5.10 20.75 -23.37
CA LEU A 21 5.54 19.38 -23.68
C LEU A 21 5.34 18.99 -25.15
N ASN A 22 4.54 19.76 -25.89
CA ASN A 22 4.28 19.63 -27.32
C ASN A 22 5.47 20.05 -28.22
N GLU A 23 6.51 20.67 -27.66
CA GLU A 23 7.72 21.07 -28.41
C GLU A 23 8.82 19.99 -28.39
N ILE A 24 8.63 18.90 -27.63
CA ILE A 24 9.56 17.77 -27.64
C ILE A 24 9.24 16.93 -28.88
N PRO A 25 10.14 16.80 -29.86
CA PRO A 25 9.89 15.99 -31.04
C PRO A 25 9.60 14.55 -30.59
N PRO A 26 8.57 13.89 -31.15
CA PRO A 26 8.25 12.52 -30.79
C PRO A 26 9.47 11.63 -31.06
N PHE A 27 9.78 10.75 -30.11
CA PHE A 27 10.85 9.78 -30.28
C PHE A 27 10.60 8.94 -31.53
N ASN A 28 11.66 8.60 -32.26
CA ASN A 28 11.51 7.63 -33.33
C ASN A 28 11.04 6.29 -32.74
N GLU A 29 10.27 5.57 -33.53
CA GLU A 29 9.63 4.31 -33.15
C GLU A 29 10.61 3.27 -32.60
N LYS A 30 11.87 3.30 -33.08
CA LYS A 30 12.96 2.42 -32.63
C LYS A 30 13.35 2.65 -31.17
N ILE A 31 13.36 3.90 -30.70
CA ILE A 31 13.63 4.24 -29.30
C ILE A 31 12.48 3.75 -28.41
N ASN A 32 11.24 3.91 -28.84
CA ASN A 32 10.07 3.41 -28.09
C ASN A 32 10.10 1.87 -27.96
N ILE A 33 10.43 1.17 -29.05
CA ILE A 33 10.57 -0.30 -29.06
C ILE A 33 11.72 -0.77 -28.14
N GLU A 34 12.86 -0.06 -28.11
CA GLU A 34 13.97 -0.37 -27.20
C GLU A 34 13.60 -0.16 -25.72
N ILE A 35 12.83 0.90 -25.44
CA ILE A 35 12.30 1.17 -24.09
C ILE A 35 11.37 0.02 -23.68
N GLU A 36 10.40 -0.36 -24.51
CA GLU A 36 9.48 -1.47 -24.21
C GLU A 36 10.21 -2.80 -23.99
N LYS A 37 11.13 -3.18 -24.89
CA LYS A 37 11.95 -4.39 -24.76
C LYS A 37 12.77 -4.43 -23.46
N SER A 38 13.27 -3.28 -23.02
CA SER A 38 14.05 -3.17 -21.79
C SER A 38 13.17 -3.20 -20.54
N LEU A 39 11.96 -2.63 -20.63
CA LEU A 39 10.94 -2.68 -19.59
C LEU A 39 10.34 -4.10 -19.41
N GLN A 40 10.45 -4.99 -20.39
CA GLN A 40 10.05 -6.39 -20.29
C GLN A 40 11.00 -7.24 -19.41
N LYS A 41 12.29 -6.87 -19.30
CA LYS A 41 13.35 -7.64 -18.63
C LYS A 41 13.51 -7.35 -17.12
N ARG A 42 12.48 -6.80 -16.46
CA ARG A 42 12.54 -6.26 -15.08
C ARG A 42 12.65 -7.36 -14.02
N VAL A 43 13.75 -7.37 -13.23
CA VAL A 43 13.76 -8.06 -11.93
C VAL A 43 14.24 -7.19 -10.76
N ASP A 44 15.16 -6.22 -10.89
CA ASP A 44 15.61 -5.46 -9.70
C ASP A 44 15.91 -3.96 -9.89
N SER A 45 15.81 -3.20 -8.79
CA SER A 45 15.99 -1.74 -8.69
C SER A 45 17.37 -1.27 -9.17
N PHE A 46 18.42 -2.08 -8.99
CA PHE A 46 19.77 -1.78 -9.46
C PHE A 46 19.86 -1.70 -10.99
N ARG A 47 19.07 -2.52 -11.70
CA ARG A 47 19.02 -2.51 -13.18
C ARG A 47 18.30 -1.28 -13.72
N LYS A 48 17.40 -0.65 -12.94
CA LYS A 48 16.75 0.62 -13.31
C LYS A 48 17.79 1.74 -13.43
N LYS A 49 18.67 1.89 -12.45
CA LYS A 49 19.70 2.96 -12.46
C LYS A 49 20.65 2.80 -13.65
N LYS A 50 21.08 1.57 -13.95
CA LYS A 50 21.92 1.26 -15.12
C LYS A 50 21.19 1.52 -16.45
N PHE A 51 19.90 1.18 -16.55
CA PHE A 51 19.10 1.46 -17.74
C PHE A 51 18.89 2.97 -17.98
N TYR A 52 18.50 3.72 -16.95
CA TYR A 52 18.34 5.17 -17.07
C TYR A 52 19.67 5.86 -17.40
N TYR A 53 20.78 5.36 -16.86
CA TYR A 53 22.11 5.86 -17.19
C TYR A 53 22.48 5.58 -18.66
N VAL A 54 22.23 4.38 -19.18
CA VAL A 54 22.48 4.07 -20.60
C VAL A 54 21.57 4.87 -21.55
N LEU A 55 20.30 5.08 -21.17
CA LEU A 55 19.38 5.92 -21.94
C LEU A 55 19.78 7.40 -21.89
N TYR A 56 20.25 7.86 -20.72
CA TYR A 56 20.78 9.20 -20.49
C TYR A 56 21.99 9.48 -21.38
N GLU A 57 23.01 8.62 -21.36
CA GLU A 57 24.23 8.78 -22.18
C GLU A 57 23.88 8.84 -23.67
N LYS A 58 23.03 7.92 -24.16
CA LYS A 58 22.61 7.88 -25.58
C LYS A 58 21.85 9.13 -26.06
N ILE A 59 21.06 9.76 -25.18
CA ILE A 59 20.29 10.96 -25.54
C ILE A 59 21.16 12.22 -25.40
N LYS A 60 22.05 12.28 -24.39
CA LYS A 60 23.00 13.38 -24.16
C LYS A 60 23.97 13.52 -25.33
N GLU A 61 24.56 12.41 -25.79
CA GLU A 61 25.48 12.36 -26.94
C GLU A 61 24.84 12.91 -28.23
N LYS A 62 23.52 12.77 -28.40
CA LYS A 62 22.83 13.11 -29.66
C LYS A 62 22.25 14.51 -29.72
N ASN A 63 22.03 15.17 -28.58
CA ASN A 63 21.18 16.37 -28.54
C ASN A 63 21.78 17.55 -27.77
N ASN A 64 23.01 17.42 -27.25
CA ASN A 64 23.71 18.46 -26.51
C ASN A 64 22.87 19.11 -25.37
N TYR A 65 22.03 18.29 -24.71
CA TYR A 65 21.15 18.74 -23.64
C TYR A 65 21.94 18.98 -22.34
N SER A 66 21.53 19.99 -21.56
CA SER A 66 22.00 20.15 -20.19
C SER A 66 21.49 19.01 -19.30
N ASP A 67 22.18 18.74 -18.20
CA ASP A 67 21.79 17.68 -17.25
C ASP A 67 20.38 17.92 -16.66
N GLU A 68 19.98 19.17 -16.48
CA GLU A 68 18.62 19.53 -16.04
C GLU A 68 17.55 19.22 -17.09
N MET A 69 17.81 19.54 -18.37
CA MET A 69 16.90 19.21 -19.47
C MET A 69 16.78 17.69 -19.64
N MET A 70 17.90 16.99 -19.51
CA MET A 70 17.96 15.53 -19.52
C MET A 70 17.14 14.91 -18.39
N TYR A 71 17.27 15.44 -17.17
CA TYR A 71 16.48 14.98 -16.03
C TYR A 71 14.98 15.23 -16.25
N GLY A 72 14.61 16.40 -16.76
CA GLY A 72 13.22 16.73 -17.11
C GLY A 72 12.63 15.76 -18.15
N LEU A 73 13.39 15.49 -19.22
CA LEU A 73 12.99 14.57 -20.28
C LEU A 73 12.79 13.14 -19.77
N LEU A 74 13.76 12.62 -19.01
CA LEU A 74 13.67 11.29 -18.42
C LEU A 74 12.46 11.16 -17.50
N LYS A 75 12.19 12.19 -16.68
CA LYS A 75 11.01 12.21 -15.79
C LYS A 75 9.70 12.17 -16.58
N SER A 76 9.60 12.93 -17.67
CA SER A 76 8.42 12.93 -18.55
C SER A 76 8.21 11.58 -19.25
N MET A 77 9.28 11.00 -19.82
CA MET A 77 9.22 9.65 -20.43
C MET A 77 8.77 8.59 -19.43
N LEU A 78 9.28 8.69 -18.20
CA LEU A 78 8.91 7.80 -17.11
C LEU A 78 7.44 7.93 -16.72
N SER A 79 6.91 9.15 -16.67
CA SER A 79 5.48 9.39 -16.43
C SER A 79 4.64 8.73 -17.52
N LEU A 80 4.97 8.97 -18.79
CA LEU A 80 4.23 8.41 -19.93
C LEU A 80 4.23 6.87 -19.93
N ALA A 81 5.40 6.25 -19.73
CA ALA A 81 5.51 4.79 -19.65
C ALA A 81 4.75 4.21 -18.43
N THR A 82 4.73 4.95 -17.32
CA THR A 82 3.96 4.59 -16.12
C THR A 82 2.47 4.68 -16.39
N GLU A 83 2.00 5.76 -16.98
CA GLU A 83 0.60 5.98 -17.33
C GLU A 83 0.09 4.92 -18.31
N ALA A 84 0.86 4.62 -19.37
CA ALA A 84 0.54 3.55 -20.32
C ALA A 84 0.39 2.21 -19.58
N LYS A 85 1.32 1.88 -18.68
CA LYS A 85 1.23 0.67 -17.87
C LYS A 85 0.04 0.68 -16.91
N ILE A 86 -0.28 1.80 -16.28
CA ILE A 86 -1.44 1.92 -15.38
C ILE A 86 -2.75 1.73 -16.16
N LYS A 87 -2.85 2.28 -17.38
CA LYS A 87 -4.01 2.12 -18.26
C LYS A 87 -4.24 0.65 -18.65
N THR A 88 -3.19 -0.16 -18.75
CA THR A 88 -3.31 -1.61 -19.02
C THR A 88 -3.76 -2.45 -17.81
N ILE A 89 -3.79 -1.87 -16.60
CA ILE A 89 -4.26 -2.58 -15.42
C ILE A 89 -5.78 -2.43 -15.33
N GLU A 90 -6.49 -3.53 -15.60
CA GLU A 90 -7.94 -3.62 -15.48
C GLU A 90 -8.44 -2.96 -14.20
N GLU A 91 -9.48 -2.14 -14.35
CA GLU A 91 -10.15 -1.54 -13.22
C GLU A 91 -10.84 -2.63 -12.41
N SER A 92 -10.32 -2.87 -11.21
CA SER A 92 -10.98 -3.72 -10.26
C SER A 92 -12.27 -3.05 -9.80
N LYS A 93 -13.32 -3.84 -9.56
CA LYS A 93 -14.55 -3.36 -8.90
C LYS A 93 -14.26 -2.62 -7.58
N PHE A 94 -13.14 -2.93 -6.93
CA PHE A 94 -12.70 -2.29 -5.68
C PHE A 94 -12.15 -0.88 -5.88
N CYS A 95 -11.93 -0.40 -7.11
CA CYS A 95 -11.56 1.00 -7.38
C CYS A 95 -12.64 2.00 -6.91
N LYS A 96 -13.89 1.55 -6.70
CA LYS A 96 -14.97 2.38 -6.12
C LYS A 96 -14.80 2.65 -4.62
N LEU A 97 -13.92 1.91 -3.94
CA LEU A 97 -13.58 2.07 -2.52
C LEU A 97 -12.52 3.16 -2.37
N ASN A 98 -12.92 4.40 -2.67
CA ASN A 98 -12.03 5.54 -2.87
C ASN A 98 -11.92 6.47 -1.64
N ASN A 99 -12.37 6.03 -0.48
CA ASN A 99 -12.23 6.74 0.79
C ASN A 99 -12.34 5.76 1.98
N GLU A 100 -11.98 6.23 3.17
CA GLU A 100 -12.02 5.44 4.41
C GLU A 100 -13.43 4.91 4.75
N PRO A 101 -14.51 5.72 4.75
CA PRO A 101 -15.85 5.22 5.07
C PRO A 101 -16.31 4.06 4.19
N LYS A 102 -16.10 4.14 2.87
CA LYS A 102 -16.45 3.06 1.94
C LYS A 102 -15.60 1.80 2.15
N LEU A 103 -14.30 1.97 2.43
CA LEU A 103 -13.42 0.84 2.76
C LEU A 103 -13.89 0.14 4.03
N THR A 104 -14.21 0.90 5.07
CA THR A 104 -14.70 0.38 6.36
C THR A 104 -16.02 -0.35 6.20
N GLU A 105 -17.02 0.26 5.55
CA GLU A 105 -18.31 -0.37 5.31
C GLU A 105 -18.18 -1.68 4.51
N TRP A 106 -17.38 -1.66 3.44
CA TRP A 106 -17.12 -2.84 2.65
C TRP A 106 -16.43 -3.95 3.47
N LEU A 107 -15.42 -3.59 4.25
CA LEU A 107 -14.63 -4.54 5.03
C LEU A 107 -15.49 -5.21 6.11
N ILE A 108 -16.32 -4.44 6.82
CA ILE A 108 -17.24 -4.98 7.83
C ILE A 108 -18.15 -6.02 7.20
N LYS A 109 -18.83 -5.68 6.09
CA LYS A 109 -19.72 -6.63 5.40
C LYS A 109 -18.99 -7.87 4.89
N PHE A 110 -17.76 -7.70 4.41
CA PHE A 110 -16.96 -8.80 3.88
C PHE A 110 -16.49 -9.75 4.98
N LEU A 111 -16.07 -9.23 6.14
CA LEU A 111 -15.53 -10.02 7.24
C LEU A 111 -16.59 -10.52 8.24
N ASP A 112 -17.82 -10.01 8.20
CA ASP A 112 -18.87 -10.37 9.16
C ASP A 112 -19.15 -11.87 9.23
N ARG A 113 -19.01 -12.60 8.11
CA ARG A 113 -19.16 -14.06 8.10
C ARG A 113 -18.09 -14.79 8.91
N ASP A 114 -16.91 -14.22 9.01
CA ASP A 114 -15.72 -14.84 9.58
C ASP A 114 -15.44 -14.36 11.03
N PHE A 115 -15.87 -13.14 11.39
CA PHE A 115 -15.52 -12.51 12.66
C PHE A 115 -16.72 -11.85 13.34
N HIS A 116 -16.67 -11.75 14.67
CA HIS A 116 -17.48 -10.81 15.43
C HIS A 116 -16.80 -9.44 15.43
N ILE A 117 -17.47 -8.42 14.91
CA ILE A 117 -16.88 -7.09 14.68
C ILE A 117 -17.45 -6.06 15.66
N ARG A 118 -16.59 -5.18 16.16
CA ARG A 118 -16.95 -3.95 16.91
C ARG A 118 -16.20 -2.78 16.29
N SER A 119 -16.90 -1.69 15.99
CA SER A 119 -16.33 -0.50 15.38
C SER A 119 -16.09 0.61 16.40
N GLU A 120 -15.12 1.48 16.10
CA GLU A 120 -14.90 2.77 16.79
C GLU A 120 -14.70 2.63 18.32
N LEU A 121 -13.98 1.58 18.73
CA LEU A 121 -13.85 1.23 20.14
C LEU A 121 -12.83 2.17 20.81
N LYS A 122 -13.28 2.88 21.85
CA LYS A 122 -12.42 3.75 22.67
C LYS A 122 -11.59 2.91 23.63
N GLY A 123 -10.34 3.30 23.82
CA GLY A 123 -9.40 2.65 24.73
C GLY A 123 -8.39 3.63 25.31
N LYS A 124 -7.40 3.08 26.01
CA LYS A 124 -6.27 3.84 26.57
C LYS A 124 -4.96 3.18 26.19
N TYR A 125 -4.03 3.98 25.66
CA TYR A 125 -2.67 3.52 25.43
C TYR A 125 -2.00 3.26 26.78
N ILE A 126 -1.46 2.05 26.97
CA ILE A 126 -1.06 1.56 28.29
C ILE A 126 0.05 2.41 28.90
N LEU A 127 1.05 2.79 28.09
CA LEU A 127 2.24 3.51 28.56
C LEU A 127 1.93 4.95 28.96
N THR A 128 1.22 5.69 28.11
CA THR A 128 1.00 7.14 28.30
C THR A 128 -0.37 7.50 28.86
N LYS A 129 -1.25 6.51 29.02
CA LYS A 129 -2.67 6.67 29.41
C LYS A 129 -3.48 7.58 28.47
N LYS A 130 -2.94 7.96 27.31
CA LYS A 130 -3.66 8.74 26.29
C LYS A 130 -4.85 7.94 25.76
N ASN A 131 -5.95 8.65 25.51
CA ASN A 131 -7.12 8.06 24.88
C ASN A 131 -6.79 7.69 23.44
N VAL A 132 -7.23 6.51 23.02
CA VAL A 132 -7.13 6.02 21.66
C VAL A 132 -8.50 5.54 21.19
N LYS A 133 -8.66 5.40 19.88
CA LYS A 133 -9.87 4.84 19.27
C LYS A 133 -9.43 3.96 18.10
N VAL A 134 -9.79 2.69 18.13
CA VAL A 134 -9.49 1.76 17.05
C VAL A 134 -10.66 1.69 16.07
N ASP A 135 -10.36 1.61 14.78
CA ASP A 135 -11.39 1.54 13.74
C ASP A 135 -12.23 0.27 13.90
N LEU A 136 -11.60 -0.91 13.95
CA LEU A 136 -12.28 -2.17 14.20
C LEU A 136 -11.55 -3.05 15.23
N MET A 137 -12.33 -3.71 16.08
CA MET A 137 -11.91 -4.79 16.98
C MET A 137 -12.64 -6.07 16.59
N LEU A 138 -11.89 -7.13 16.31
CA LEU A 138 -12.41 -8.40 15.79
C LEU A 138 -12.12 -9.55 16.74
N TYR A 139 -13.04 -10.51 16.78
CA TYR A 139 -12.87 -11.79 17.46
C TYR A 139 -13.29 -12.92 16.50
N PRO A 140 -12.49 -13.99 16.34
CA PRO A 140 -12.80 -15.06 15.40
C PRO A 140 -14.08 -15.81 15.79
N LYS A 141 -14.84 -16.25 14.78
CA LYS A 141 -15.93 -17.22 14.96
C LYS A 141 -15.39 -18.64 15.07
N GLU A 142 -16.25 -19.56 15.52
CA GLU A 142 -15.86 -20.94 15.86
C GLU A 142 -15.18 -21.68 14.70
N HIS A 143 -15.70 -21.55 13.47
CA HIS A 143 -15.12 -22.23 12.30
C HIS A 143 -13.67 -21.82 12.01
N LEU A 144 -13.26 -20.60 12.40
CA LEU A 144 -11.87 -20.17 12.29
C LEU A 144 -11.01 -20.77 13.39
N ILE A 145 -11.54 -20.82 14.62
CA ILE A 145 -10.86 -21.36 15.81
C ILE A 145 -10.60 -22.86 15.60
N GLU A 146 -11.58 -23.60 15.09
CA GLU A 146 -11.46 -25.02 14.72
C GLU A 146 -10.38 -25.24 13.65
N CYS A 147 -10.19 -24.27 12.76
CA CYS A 147 -9.13 -24.27 11.75
C CYS A 147 -7.77 -23.77 12.28
N GLY A 148 -7.64 -23.54 13.59
CA GLY A 148 -6.41 -23.15 14.26
C GLY A 148 -6.17 -21.65 14.39
N PHE A 149 -7.15 -20.79 14.11
CA PHE A 149 -7.03 -19.35 14.36
C PHE A 149 -7.00 -19.06 15.87
N ASP A 150 -6.09 -18.21 16.32
CA ASP A 150 -5.96 -17.80 17.73
C ASP A 150 -7.27 -17.23 18.30
N LYS A 151 -7.77 -17.80 19.41
CA LYS A 151 -9.00 -17.38 20.12
C LYS A 151 -8.81 -16.09 20.94
N ASP A 152 -8.32 -15.04 20.30
CA ASP A 152 -8.05 -13.74 20.92
C ASP A 152 -8.61 -12.60 20.06
N TYR A 153 -8.81 -11.45 20.69
CA TYR A 153 -9.15 -10.23 19.96
C TYR A 153 -7.94 -9.70 19.18
N PHE A 154 -8.21 -9.11 18.02
CA PHE A 154 -7.23 -8.35 17.26
C PHE A 154 -7.86 -7.07 16.70
N ALA A 155 -7.01 -6.08 16.45
CA ALA A 155 -7.43 -4.79 15.93
C ALA A 155 -7.23 -4.71 14.41
N ILE A 156 -8.00 -3.86 13.73
CA ILE A 156 -7.71 -3.40 12.36
C ILE A 156 -7.70 -1.87 12.35
N GLU A 157 -6.63 -1.28 11.84
CA GLU A 157 -6.55 0.13 11.44
C GLU A 157 -6.79 0.24 9.93
N ILE A 158 -7.69 1.13 9.52
CA ILE A 158 -8.13 1.29 8.15
C ILE A 158 -7.64 2.62 7.61
N LYS A 159 -6.97 2.61 6.46
CA LYS A 159 -6.52 3.84 5.80
C LYS A 159 -6.75 3.82 4.31
N TYR A 160 -7.34 4.89 3.79
CA TYR A 160 -7.29 5.15 2.36
C TYR A 160 -6.01 5.91 2.04
N LEU A 161 -5.17 5.32 1.20
CA LEU A 161 -3.93 5.91 0.74
C LEU A 161 -4.14 6.42 -0.68
N ASP A 162 -4.26 7.74 -0.83
CA ASP A 162 -4.32 8.40 -2.13
C ASP A 162 -2.98 8.14 -2.86
N PRO A 163 -2.99 7.43 -4.00
CA PRO A 163 -1.78 7.19 -4.76
C PRO A 163 -1.04 8.47 -5.16
N PHE A 164 -1.74 9.60 -5.30
CA PHE A 164 -1.19 10.86 -5.78
C PHE A 164 -0.72 11.80 -4.67
N HIS A 165 -1.16 11.62 -3.41
CA HIS A 165 -0.89 12.58 -2.33
C HIS A 165 -0.62 11.91 -0.98
N GLU A 166 0.41 12.40 -0.28
CA GLU A 166 0.72 12.12 1.14
C GLU A 166 0.83 10.63 1.53
N LEU A 167 0.99 9.73 0.57
CA LEU A 167 0.93 8.29 0.82
C LEU A 167 1.98 7.82 1.83
N PHE A 168 3.16 8.43 1.86
CA PHE A 168 4.22 8.15 2.84
C PHE A 168 3.86 8.59 4.25
N LYS A 169 3.46 9.85 4.38
CA LYS A 169 3.13 10.45 5.68
C LYS A 169 1.97 9.68 6.31
N LYS A 170 0.88 9.50 5.54
CA LYS A 170 -0.30 8.74 5.99
C LYS A 170 0.01 7.27 6.25
N GLY A 171 0.83 6.64 5.41
CA GLY A 171 1.25 5.26 5.60
C GLY A 171 2.04 5.07 6.90
N SER A 172 3.03 5.94 7.14
CA SER A 172 3.83 5.92 8.37
C SER A 172 2.97 6.19 9.62
N GLU A 173 2.10 7.21 9.58
CA GLU A 173 1.16 7.52 10.67
C GLU A 173 0.25 6.33 10.98
N MET A 174 -0.34 5.71 9.97
CA MET A 174 -1.19 4.52 10.11
C MET A 174 -0.44 3.36 10.78
N PHE A 175 0.81 3.07 10.39
CA PHE A 175 1.59 2.02 11.05
C PHE A 175 1.85 2.34 12.52
N TRP A 176 2.18 3.60 12.86
CA TRP A 176 2.34 4.01 14.26
C TRP A 176 1.06 3.93 15.07
N GLN A 177 -0.10 4.26 14.47
CA GLN A 177 -1.41 4.06 15.09
C GLN A 177 -1.67 2.58 15.37
N ALA A 178 -1.42 1.71 14.38
CA ALA A 178 -1.60 0.27 14.53
C ALA A 178 -0.71 -0.34 15.63
N ILE A 179 0.56 0.11 15.72
CA ILE A 179 1.48 -0.25 16.81
C ILE A 179 0.91 0.20 18.15
N THR A 180 0.44 1.45 18.24
CA THR A 180 -0.14 2.00 19.47
C THR A 180 -1.33 1.18 19.96
N TYR A 181 -2.20 0.72 19.06
CA TYR A 181 -3.37 -0.08 19.43
C TYR A 181 -3.03 -1.47 19.95
N LYS A 182 -1.97 -2.09 19.42
CA LYS A 182 -1.49 -3.39 19.92
C LYS A 182 -1.09 -3.30 21.39
N ASP A 183 -0.62 -2.15 21.85
CA ASP A 183 -0.23 -1.86 23.23
C ASP A 183 -1.28 -0.99 23.97
N SER A 184 -2.55 -1.03 23.55
CA SER A 184 -3.66 -0.31 24.17
C SER A 184 -4.67 -1.26 24.80
N ALA A 185 -5.32 -0.79 25.87
CA ALA A 185 -6.38 -1.49 26.57
C ALA A 185 -7.75 -0.95 26.17
N PHE A 186 -8.70 -1.84 25.90
CA PHE A 186 -10.06 -1.53 25.49
C PHE A 186 -11.09 -2.28 26.34
N GLU A 187 -12.26 -1.70 26.57
CA GLU A 187 -13.31 -2.33 27.37
C GLU A 187 -14.38 -2.96 26.48
N ILE A 188 -14.61 -4.27 26.63
CA ILE A 188 -15.67 -5.01 25.93
C ILE A 188 -16.41 -5.88 26.93
N LYS A 189 -17.71 -5.61 27.13
CA LYS A 189 -18.56 -6.35 28.09
C LYS A 189 -17.93 -6.45 29.50
N ASN A 190 -17.41 -5.34 30.02
CA ASN A 190 -16.74 -5.23 31.32
C ASN A 190 -15.46 -6.06 31.45
N LYS A 191 -14.81 -6.39 30.32
CA LYS A 191 -13.49 -6.99 30.30
C LYS A 191 -12.53 -6.05 29.60
N THR A 192 -11.39 -5.83 30.24
CA THR A 192 -10.24 -5.18 29.63
C THR A 192 -9.57 -6.14 28.66
N ILE A 193 -9.50 -5.75 27.40
CA ILE A 193 -8.91 -6.50 26.29
C ILE A 193 -7.70 -5.73 25.76
N ILE A 194 -6.60 -6.45 25.53
CA ILE A 194 -5.45 -5.98 24.78
C ILE A 194 -5.38 -6.82 23.49
N PRO A 195 -5.36 -6.20 22.30
CA PRO A 195 -5.31 -6.95 21.04
C PRO A 195 -4.05 -7.82 20.98
N LYS A 196 -4.20 -9.07 20.52
CA LYS A 196 -3.04 -9.97 20.29
C LYS A 196 -2.09 -9.40 19.24
N PHE A 197 -2.67 -8.84 18.18
CA PHE A 197 -1.99 -8.14 17.10
C PHE A 197 -2.91 -7.07 16.53
N THR A 198 -2.36 -6.19 15.70
CA THR A 198 -3.13 -5.23 14.89
C THR A 198 -2.89 -5.51 13.41
N LEU A 199 -3.89 -5.37 12.57
CA LEU A 199 -3.72 -5.40 11.12
C LEU A 199 -3.88 -4.00 10.55
N VAL A 200 -3.12 -3.69 9.51
CA VAL A 200 -3.41 -2.56 8.64
C VAL A 200 -4.21 -3.03 7.44
N PHE A 201 -5.25 -2.29 7.09
CA PHE A 201 -6.05 -2.52 5.89
C PHE A 201 -6.13 -1.24 5.07
N THR A 202 -5.75 -1.32 3.79
CA THR A 202 -5.75 -0.16 2.91
C THR A 202 -6.30 -0.52 1.54
N ASN A 203 -6.49 0.48 0.70
CA ASN A 203 -6.74 0.26 -0.72
C ASN A 203 -5.60 -0.50 -1.43
N LEU A 204 -4.39 -0.57 -0.85
CA LEU A 204 -3.28 -1.42 -1.34
C LEU A 204 -3.40 -2.89 -0.95
N SER A 205 -4.40 -3.25 -0.13
CA SER A 205 -4.75 -4.65 0.15
C SER A 205 -5.37 -5.35 -1.07
N PHE A 206 -5.80 -4.60 -2.09
CA PHE A 206 -6.28 -5.12 -3.37
C PHE A 206 -5.14 -5.22 -4.39
N LYS A 207 -4.97 -6.38 -5.03
CA LYS A 207 -3.84 -6.66 -5.93
C LYS A 207 -3.75 -5.66 -7.08
N ASN A 208 -4.86 -5.31 -7.74
CA ASN A 208 -4.82 -4.37 -8.86
C ASN A 208 -4.43 -2.95 -8.43
N GLN A 209 -4.95 -2.46 -7.30
CA GLN A 209 -4.59 -1.13 -6.77
C GLN A 209 -3.12 -1.08 -6.35
N ARG A 210 -2.66 -2.13 -5.66
CA ARG A 210 -1.24 -2.31 -5.35
C ARG A 210 -0.38 -2.32 -6.60
N LYS A 211 -0.75 -3.07 -7.63
CA LYS A 211 -0.01 -3.12 -8.91
C LYS A 211 0.06 -1.76 -9.60
N LYS A 212 -1.01 -0.95 -9.53
CA LYS A 212 -1.03 0.43 -10.04
C LYS A 212 0.00 1.30 -9.28
N LEU A 213 0.02 1.21 -7.96
CA LEU A 213 1.00 1.95 -7.15
C LEU A 213 2.45 1.49 -7.39
N LEU A 214 2.71 0.18 -7.37
CA LEU A 214 4.04 -0.41 -7.62
C LEU A 214 4.57 -0.15 -9.03
N SER A 215 3.70 0.24 -9.96
CA SER A 215 4.09 0.58 -11.33
C SER A 215 4.61 2.01 -11.46
N ARG A 216 4.43 2.86 -10.46
CA ARG A 216 4.98 4.21 -10.42
C ARG A 216 6.49 4.17 -10.26
N VAL A 217 7.19 4.97 -11.06
CA VAL A 217 8.66 4.93 -11.17
C VAL A 217 9.33 6.08 -10.42
N ASP A 218 8.58 7.13 -10.12
CA ASP A 218 9.06 8.30 -9.40
C ASP A 218 9.45 7.98 -7.96
N TRP A 219 8.80 7.00 -7.32
CA TRP A 219 8.93 6.78 -5.87
C TRP A 219 9.40 5.36 -5.53
N ASP A 220 10.32 5.22 -4.57
CA ASP A 220 10.72 3.91 -3.98
C ASP A 220 9.67 3.36 -3.00
N MET A 221 8.39 3.55 -3.36
CA MET A 221 7.22 3.10 -2.63
C MET A 221 7.27 1.62 -2.24
N PRO A 222 7.64 0.69 -3.14
CA PRO A 222 7.68 -0.73 -2.79
C PRO A 222 8.63 -1.01 -1.62
N SER A 223 9.80 -0.37 -1.61
CA SER A 223 10.83 -0.58 -0.61
C SER A 223 10.45 0.08 0.71
N MET A 224 9.88 1.29 0.69
CA MET A 224 9.39 1.96 1.90
C MET A 224 8.20 1.23 2.53
N TRP A 225 7.22 0.81 1.72
CA TRP A 225 6.11 0.00 2.21
C TRP A 225 6.60 -1.28 2.87
N ARG A 226 7.57 -1.96 2.23
CA ARG A 226 8.22 -3.14 2.80
C ARG A 226 8.94 -2.79 4.10
N ALA A 227 9.71 -1.70 4.15
CA ALA A 227 10.42 -1.27 5.35
C ALA A 227 9.47 -1.02 6.53
N TYR A 228 8.38 -0.26 6.32
CA TYR A 228 7.37 -0.03 7.35
C TYR A 228 6.70 -1.33 7.80
N SER A 229 6.33 -2.18 6.85
CA SER A 229 5.69 -3.47 7.15
C SER A 229 6.60 -4.39 7.97
N HIS A 230 7.91 -4.42 7.64
CA HIS A 230 8.90 -5.19 8.39
C HIS A 230 9.06 -4.65 9.82
N LEU A 231 9.26 -3.35 9.97
CA LEU A 231 9.40 -2.72 11.29
C LEU A 231 8.16 -2.96 12.15
N ALA A 232 6.97 -2.69 11.60
CA ALA A 232 5.71 -2.84 12.32
C ALA A 232 5.42 -4.31 12.66
N SER A 233 5.86 -5.27 11.83
CA SER A 233 5.73 -6.69 12.13
C SER A 233 6.49 -7.12 13.40
N HIS A 234 7.61 -6.47 13.75
CA HIS A 234 8.28 -6.72 15.03
C HIS A 234 7.46 -6.22 16.23
N ALA A 235 6.56 -5.27 16.00
CA ALA A 235 5.61 -4.77 17.00
C ALA A 235 4.24 -5.47 16.93
N GLY A 236 4.13 -6.64 16.28
CA GLY A 236 2.87 -7.38 16.20
C GLY A 236 1.85 -6.73 15.26
N VAL A 237 2.29 -5.99 14.25
CA VAL A 237 1.41 -5.43 13.21
C VAL A 237 1.52 -6.25 11.92
N GLY A 238 0.39 -6.74 11.44
CA GLY A 238 0.26 -7.46 10.17
C GLY A 238 -0.48 -6.64 9.11
N ILE A 239 -0.66 -7.23 7.94
CA ILE A 239 -1.44 -6.68 6.83
C ILE A 239 -2.55 -7.68 6.50
N LEU A 240 -3.76 -7.16 6.34
CA LEU A 240 -4.85 -7.91 5.73
C LEU A 240 -4.84 -7.69 4.22
N GLU A 241 -4.66 -8.77 3.44
CA GLU A 241 -4.72 -8.73 1.98
C GLU A 241 -6.01 -9.40 1.46
N ILE A 242 -6.55 -8.86 0.36
CA ILE A 242 -7.73 -9.41 -0.31
C ILE A 242 -7.28 -10.23 -1.51
N LEU A 243 -7.70 -11.50 -1.54
CA LEU A 243 -7.51 -12.39 -2.67
C LEU A 243 -8.66 -12.16 -3.66
N GLU A 244 -8.45 -11.24 -4.60
CA GLU A 244 -9.42 -10.92 -5.66
C GLU A 244 -9.79 -12.18 -6.46
N PRO A 245 -11.07 -12.33 -6.86
CA PRO A 245 -11.55 -13.51 -7.58
C PRO A 245 -10.90 -13.62 -8.97
N TYR A 246 -10.75 -14.84 -9.46
CA TYR A 246 -10.36 -15.11 -10.85
C TYR A 246 -11.44 -15.93 -11.56
N ILE A 247 -11.35 -15.98 -12.88
CA ILE A 247 -12.19 -16.84 -13.72
C ILE A 247 -11.31 -18.02 -14.15
N ASP A 248 -11.74 -19.23 -13.83
CA ASP A 248 -11.09 -20.43 -14.33
C ASP A 248 -11.28 -20.50 -15.86
N TYR A 249 -10.18 -20.63 -16.60
CA TYR A 249 -10.24 -20.57 -18.06
C TYR A 249 -10.87 -21.81 -18.68
N LYS A 250 -10.83 -22.96 -17.99
CA LYS A 250 -11.40 -24.24 -18.41
C LYS A 250 -12.88 -24.32 -18.05
N THR A 251 -13.25 -24.06 -16.80
CA THR A 251 -14.62 -24.22 -16.31
C THR A 251 -15.48 -22.98 -16.49
N LYS A 252 -14.86 -21.81 -16.72
CA LYS A 252 -15.51 -20.48 -16.72
C LYS A 252 -16.11 -20.07 -15.38
N GLU A 253 -15.90 -20.86 -14.33
CA GLU A 253 -16.39 -20.54 -13.00
C GLU A 253 -15.58 -19.40 -12.39
N LYS A 254 -16.29 -18.55 -11.65
CA LYS A 254 -15.69 -17.44 -10.92
C LYS A 254 -15.41 -17.88 -9.49
N SER A 255 -14.16 -17.80 -9.08
CA SER A 255 -13.76 -18.09 -7.71
C SER A 255 -14.41 -17.09 -6.74
N GLN A 256 -14.46 -17.46 -5.45
CA GLN A 256 -14.86 -16.52 -4.41
C GLN A 256 -13.75 -15.49 -4.15
N THR A 257 -14.07 -14.47 -3.35
CA THR A 257 -13.08 -13.51 -2.83
C THR A 257 -12.55 -14.06 -1.51
N GLY A 258 -11.25 -14.30 -1.45
CA GLY A 258 -10.57 -14.76 -0.24
C GLY A 258 -9.87 -13.61 0.50
N TRP A 259 -9.22 -13.93 1.61
CA TRP A 259 -8.38 -13.00 2.35
C TRP A 259 -7.24 -13.73 3.03
N LYS A 260 -6.16 -13.00 3.33
CA LYS A 260 -5.05 -13.54 4.11
C LYS A 260 -4.45 -12.51 5.04
N ILE A 261 -3.92 -13.00 6.15
CA ILE A 261 -3.21 -12.19 7.14
C ILE A 261 -1.72 -12.51 7.00
N PHE A 262 -0.92 -11.46 6.83
CA PHE A 262 0.51 -11.60 6.61
C PHE A 262 1.32 -10.66 7.51
N PHE A 263 2.42 -11.16 8.05
CA PHE A 263 3.35 -10.41 8.89
C PHE A 263 4.73 -10.40 8.22
N ALA A 264 5.03 -9.32 7.49
CA ALA A 264 6.27 -8.98 6.78
C ALA A 264 6.98 -10.06 5.93
N THR A 265 7.27 -11.22 6.51
CA THR A 265 7.94 -12.36 5.87
C THR A 265 7.11 -13.63 5.82
N SER A 266 6.00 -13.73 6.58
CA SER A 266 5.24 -14.98 6.65
C SER A 266 3.74 -14.77 6.77
N GLU A 267 3.01 -15.66 6.12
CA GLU A 267 1.55 -15.76 6.17
C GLU A 267 1.14 -16.41 7.48
N TYR A 268 0.19 -15.79 8.18
CA TYR A 268 -0.38 -16.32 9.42
C TYR A 268 -1.52 -17.27 9.12
N PHE A 269 -2.57 -16.74 8.46
CA PHE A 269 -3.82 -17.43 8.23
C PHE A 269 -4.47 -16.95 6.93
N THR A 270 -5.10 -17.88 6.21
CA THR A 270 -5.71 -17.61 4.91
C THR A 270 -7.08 -18.24 4.78
N LYS A 271 -8.01 -17.48 4.20
CA LYS A 271 -9.19 -18.00 3.52
C LYS A 271 -8.92 -17.94 2.02
N ASP A 272 -8.78 -19.10 1.38
CA ASP A 272 -8.47 -19.16 -0.05
C ASP A 272 -9.69 -18.76 -0.92
N ARG A 273 -9.58 -18.93 -2.23
CA ARG A 273 -10.64 -18.50 -3.17
C ARG A 273 -11.70 -19.57 -3.37
N GLU A 274 -11.45 -20.75 -2.87
CA GLU A 274 -12.31 -21.93 -2.84
C GLU A 274 -13.14 -21.94 -1.55
N GLY A 275 -12.77 -21.10 -0.57
CA GLY A 275 -13.47 -20.92 0.71
C GLY A 275 -12.85 -21.72 1.85
N ASN A 276 -11.72 -22.40 1.63
CA ASN A 276 -11.04 -23.16 2.66
C ASN A 276 -10.23 -22.23 3.57
N TYR A 277 -10.15 -22.62 4.84
CA TYR A 277 -9.40 -21.92 5.87
C TYR A 277 -8.13 -22.70 6.19
N LYS A 278 -7.01 -21.99 6.33
CA LYS A 278 -5.71 -22.59 6.62
C LYS A 278 -4.89 -21.71 7.54
N LEU A 279 -4.49 -22.28 8.68
CA LEU A 279 -3.37 -21.79 9.47
C LEU A 279 -2.05 -22.14 8.78
N ASN A 280 -1.21 -21.15 8.52
CA ASN A 280 0.07 -21.34 7.84
C ASN A 280 1.24 -21.30 8.83
N ASN A 281 1.38 -20.23 9.61
CA ASN A 281 2.45 -20.08 10.58
C ASN A 281 1.92 -19.49 11.89
N PRO A 282 1.67 -20.29 12.94
CA PRO A 282 1.15 -19.79 14.21
C PRO A 282 2.15 -18.92 14.99
N TYR A 283 3.44 -18.94 14.64
CA TYR A 283 4.46 -18.24 15.43
C TYR A 283 4.51 -16.74 15.14
N VAL A 284 4.00 -16.28 13.99
CA VAL A 284 4.09 -14.86 13.62
C VAL A 284 3.16 -13.97 14.44
N SER A 285 1.99 -14.48 14.84
CA SER A 285 1.06 -13.78 15.75
C SER A 285 1.52 -13.82 17.22
N ARG A 286 2.49 -14.69 17.54
CA ARG A 286 2.98 -14.94 18.91
C ARG A 286 4.33 -14.30 19.20
N LYS A 287 4.91 -13.57 18.24
CA LYS A 287 6.18 -12.86 18.46
C LYS A 287 5.99 -11.91 19.63
N LYS A 288 6.66 -12.20 20.75
CA LYS A 288 6.76 -11.24 21.85
C LYS A 288 7.42 -9.99 21.30
N SER A 289 6.85 -8.83 21.61
CA SER A 289 7.46 -7.52 21.33
C SER A 289 8.69 -7.37 22.23
N ALA A 290 9.75 -8.09 21.93
CA ALA A 290 11.03 -7.98 22.59
C ALA A 290 11.93 -7.15 21.66
N GLY A 291 12.04 -5.86 21.96
CA GLY A 291 13.39 -5.30 21.97
C GLY A 291 14.21 -6.14 22.94
N ASN A 292 15.48 -6.39 22.65
CA ASN A 292 16.37 -7.14 23.55
C ASN A 292 16.33 -6.50 24.96
N ILE A 293 15.48 -7.01 25.83
CA ILE A 293 15.58 -6.81 27.28
C ILE A 293 16.18 -8.12 27.76
N SER A 294 17.51 -8.18 27.63
CA SER A 294 18.36 -9.08 28.41
C SER A 294 18.39 -8.62 29.85
#